data_AF-A0A6B3H285-F1
#
_entry.id   AF-A0A6B3H285-F1
#
_cell.length_a   1.000
_cell.length_b   1.000
_cell.length_c   1.000
_cell.angle_alpha   90.00
_cell.angle_beta   90.00
_cell.angle_gamma   90.00
#
_symmetry.space_group_name_H-M   'P 1'
#
loop_
_entity.id
_entity.type
_entity.pdbx_description
1 polymer ?
#
loop_
_entity_poly.entity_id
_entity_poly.type
_entity_poly.pdbx_seq_one_letter_code
_entity_poly.pdbx_strand_id
1 'polypeptide(L)'
;EPEKVIGTIRSRTHHYPFRLVPPGTLRSYLADVCGRENSAVADGVLPLVVRAGAGSVRDSMSVMDQLLAGAGDDGVTYAMATSLLGYTDGSLLDSIIDAFAAGDGAAAF
;
A
#
# COMPACT_ATOMS: atom_id res chain seq x y z
N GLU A 1 -3.36 23.66 13.59
CA GLU A 1 -2.04 23.95 14.19
C GLU A 1 -2.15 23.97 15.71
N PRO A 2 -1.23 23.32 16.43
CA PRO A 2 -1.28 23.09 17.89
C PRO A 2 -1.33 24.37 18.74
N GLU A 3 -0.95 25.51 18.17
CA GLU A 3 -1.09 26.84 18.77
C GLU A 3 -2.56 27.24 19.01
N LYS A 4 -3.52 26.64 18.29
CA LYS A 4 -4.95 26.98 18.34
C LYS A 4 -5.70 26.40 19.55
N VAL A 5 -5.04 25.58 20.38
CA VAL A 5 -5.66 24.96 21.56
C VAL A 5 -5.45 25.86 22.78
N ILE A 6 -6.53 26.19 23.48
CA ILE A 6 -6.52 27.06 24.67
C ILE A 6 -5.67 26.42 25.78
N GLY A 7 -4.89 27.24 26.50
CA GLY A 7 -3.95 26.76 27.51
C GLY A 7 -4.56 25.90 28.63
N THR A 8 -5.85 26.10 28.95
CA THR A 8 -6.58 25.31 29.95
C THR A 8 -6.90 23.88 29.49
N ILE A 9 -7.01 23.64 28.18
CA ILE A 9 -7.17 22.31 27.60
C ILE A 9 -5.81 21.63 27.54
N ARG A 10 -4.79 22.35 27.05
CA ARG A 10 -3.42 21.84 26.91
C ARG A 10 -2.79 21.41 28.24
N SER A 11 -3.15 22.04 29.36
CA SER A 11 -2.62 21.68 30.69
C SER A 11 -3.22 20.40 31.28
N ARG A 12 -4.29 19.87 30.68
CA ARG A 12 -5.05 18.71 31.19
C ARG A 12 -5.13 17.55 30.20
N THR A 13 -4.56 17.68 29.01
CA THR A 13 -4.59 16.63 27.97
C THR A 13 -3.18 16.29 27.49
N HIS A 14 -3.00 15.04 27.08
CA HIS A 14 -1.81 14.62 26.36
C HIS A 14 -1.94 15.00 24.90
N HIS A 15 -0.96 15.74 24.39
CA HIS A 15 -0.90 16.13 22.99
C HIS A 15 0.00 15.16 22.22
N TYR A 16 -0.61 14.36 21.34
CA TYR A 16 0.10 13.43 20.46
C TYR A 16 0.09 13.96 19.02
N PRO A 17 1.20 14.55 18.54
CA PRO A 17 1.31 14.95 17.15
C PRO A 17 1.55 13.71 16.28
N PHE A 18 0.51 13.23 15.60
CA PHE A 18 0.67 12.18 14.61
C PHE A 18 1.31 12.73 13.34
N ARG A 19 2.25 11.96 12.80
CA ARG A 19 2.90 12.21 11.51
C ARG A 19 2.73 10.97 10.66
N LEU A 20 2.77 11.15 9.34
CA LEU A 20 2.79 10.03 8.40
C LEU A 20 4.03 9.18 8.66
N VAL A 21 3.85 7.87 8.61
CA VAL A 21 4.93 6.91 8.84
C VAL A 21 5.75 6.74 7.57
N PRO A 22 7.10 6.71 7.64
CA PRO A 22 7.93 6.49 6.47
C PRO A 22 7.60 5.16 5.76
N PRO A 23 7.64 5.11 4.42
CA PRO A 23 7.24 3.92 3.67
C PRO A 23 8.00 2.64 4.06
N GLY A 24 9.30 2.73 4.31
CA GLY A 24 10.11 1.57 4.70
C GLY A 24 9.73 1.01 6.07
N THR A 25 9.42 1.87 7.03
CA THR A 25 8.93 1.49 8.36
C THR A 25 7.56 0.82 8.25
N LEU A 26 6.65 1.41 7.48
CA LEU A 26 5.30 0.89 7.31
C LEU A 26 5.29 -0.46 6.58
N ARG A 27 6.14 -0.63 5.55
CA ARG A 27 6.34 -1.91 4.86
C ARG A 27 6.80 -3.00 5.83
N SER A 28 7.80 -2.70 6.66
CA SER A 28 8.36 -3.66 7.61
C SER A 28 7.33 -4.05 8.67
N TYR A 29 6.53 -3.08 9.12
CA TYR A 29 5.43 -3.33 10.05
C TYR A 29 4.35 -4.25 9.43
N LEU A 30 3.90 -3.97 8.21
CA LEU A 30 2.92 -4.82 7.53
C LEU A 30 3.43 -6.24 7.30
N ALA A 31 4.72 -6.40 6.96
CA ALA A 31 5.35 -7.71 6.83
C ALA A 31 5.34 -8.49 8.16
N ASP A 32 5.66 -7.84 9.28
CA ASP A 32 5.58 -8.44 10.62
C ASP A 32 4.15 -8.88 10.95
N VAL A 33 3.16 -8.01 10.72
CA VAL A 33 1.74 -8.31 10.96
C VAL A 33 1.30 -9.53 10.15
N CYS A 34 1.56 -9.54 8.84
CA CYS A 34 1.19 -10.67 7.97
C CYS A 34 1.88 -11.97 8.41
N GLY A 35 3.15 -11.90 8.80
CA GLY A 35 3.89 -13.06 9.31
C GLY A 35 3.31 -13.60 10.62
N ARG A 36 2.88 -12.73 11.53
CA ARG A 36 2.23 -13.13 12.79
C ARG A 36 0.86 -13.76 12.60
N GLU A 37 0.16 -13.37 11.53
CA GLU A 37 -1.13 -13.95 11.16
C GLU A 37 -1.02 -15.20 10.27
N ASN A 38 0.21 -15.59 9.89
CA ASN A 38 0.48 -16.64 8.90
C ASN A 38 -0.22 -16.40 7.55
N SER A 39 -0.40 -15.14 7.18
CA SER A 39 -0.99 -14.75 5.90
C SER A 39 0.06 -14.84 4.80
N ALA A 40 -0.19 -15.68 3.79
CA ALA A 40 0.66 -15.76 2.60
C ALA A 40 0.46 -14.50 1.74
N VAL A 41 1.56 -13.76 1.53
CA VAL A 41 1.57 -12.53 0.73
C VAL A 41 2.72 -12.59 -0.25
N ALA A 42 2.41 -12.42 -1.53
CA ALA A 42 3.40 -12.44 -2.60
C ALA A 42 4.35 -11.24 -2.53
N ASP A 43 5.57 -11.44 -3.03
CA ASP A 43 6.55 -10.37 -3.17
C ASP A 43 6.00 -9.21 -4.02
N GLY A 44 6.36 -7.99 -3.64
CA GLY A 44 5.92 -6.78 -4.34
C GLY A 44 4.52 -6.26 -3.95
N VAL A 45 3.70 -7.04 -3.24
CA VAL A 45 2.37 -6.57 -2.77
C VAL A 45 2.48 -5.48 -1.71
N LEU A 46 3.30 -5.66 -0.67
CA LEU A 46 3.39 -4.70 0.43
C LEU A 46 3.77 -3.27 -0.01
N PRO A 47 4.71 -3.07 -0.97
CA PRO A 47 4.92 -1.76 -1.58
C PRO A 47 3.66 -1.11 -2.18
N LEU A 48 2.78 -1.88 -2.83
CA LEU A 48 1.53 -1.37 -3.40
C LEU A 48 0.57 -0.91 -2.30
N VAL A 49 0.45 -1.69 -1.22
CA VAL A 49 -0.38 -1.36 -0.05
C VAL A 49 0.11 -0.08 0.63
N VAL A 50 1.42 0.04 0.86
CA VAL A 50 2.03 1.24 1.47
C VAL A 50 1.79 2.48 0.62
N ARG A 51 1.87 2.34 -0.71
CA ARG A 51 1.60 3.43 -1.64
C ARG A 51 0.12 3.83 -1.61
N ALA A 52 -0.81 2.87 -1.60
CA ALA A 52 -2.24 3.12 -1.52
C ALA A 52 -2.64 3.82 -0.21
N GLY A 53 -1.99 3.47 0.91
CA GLY A 53 -2.26 4.08 2.22
C GLY A 53 -1.55 5.42 2.48
N ALA A 54 -0.73 5.92 1.55
CA ALA A 54 -0.09 7.25 1.62
C ALA A 54 0.62 7.59 2.97
N GLY A 55 1.18 6.60 3.66
CA GLY A 55 1.86 6.75 4.95
C GLY A 55 0.93 6.76 6.18
N SER A 56 -0.39 6.65 5.99
CA SER A 56 -1.36 6.38 7.05
C SER A 56 -1.34 4.90 7.40
N VAL A 57 -1.01 4.59 8.66
CA VAL A 57 -1.00 3.20 9.15
C VAL A 57 -2.38 2.57 9.04
N ARG A 58 -3.41 3.33 9.42
CA ARG A 58 -4.80 2.88 9.36
C ARG A 58 -5.22 2.54 7.94
N ASP A 59 -4.96 3.43 7.00
CA ASP A 59 -5.41 3.22 5.63
C ASP A 59 -4.64 2.09 4.97
N SER A 60 -3.34 1.94 5.27
CA SER A 60 -2.54 0.81 4.79
C SER A 60 -3.03 -0.52 5.35
N MET A 61 -3.40 -0.59 6.64
CA MET A 61 -4.01 -1.80 7.23
C MET A 61 -5.37 -2.09 6.62
N SER A 62 -6.25 -1.09 6.46
CA SER A 62 -7.55 -1.28 5.80
C SER A 62 -7.41 -1.84 4.38
N VAL A 63 -6.44 -1.35 3.62
CA VAL A 63 -6.13 -1.84 2.27
C VAL A 63 -5.62 -3.28 2.32
N MET A 64 -4.74 -3.59 3.27
CA MET A 64 -4.25 -4.96 3.46
C MET A 64 -5.38 -5.93 3.82
N ASP A 65 -6.26 -5.54 4.74
CA ASP A 65 -7.43 -6.32 5.15
C ASP A 65 -8.36 -6.60 3.97
N GLN A 66 -8.55 -5.60 3.09
CA GLN A 66 -9.34 -5.79 1.87
C GLN A 66 -8.70 -6.81 0.92
N LEU A 67 -7.37 -6.80 0.78
CA LEU A 67 -6.65 -7.81 -0.01
C LEU A 67 -6.75 -9.20 0.60
N LEU A 68 -6.59 -9.31 1.92
CA LEU A 68 -6.71 -10.58 2.65
C LEU A 68 -8.12 -11.16 2.55
N ALA A 69 -9.15 -10.31 2.64
CA ALA A 69 -10.54 -10.74 2.49
C ALA A 69 -10.86 -11.27 1.08
N GLY A 70 -10.13 -10.82 0.05
CA GLY A 70 -10.24 -11.31 -1.32
C GLY A 70 -9.32 -12.47 -1.66
N ALA A 71 -8.40 -12.86 -0.76
CA ALA A 71 -7.42 -13.90 -1.01
C ALA A 71 -8.06 -15.30 -1.07
N GLY A 72 -7.59 -16.12 -2.01
CA GLY A 72 -7.89 -17.55 -2.06
C GLY A 72 -6.83 -18.39 -1.36
N ASP A 73 -6.79 -19.68 -1.65
CA ASP A 73 -5.87 -20.64 -1.03
C ASP A 73 -4.37 -20.29 -1.25
N ASP A 74 -4.06 -19.63 -2.36
CA ASP A 74 -2.69 -19.18 -2.70
C ASP A 74 -2.27 -17.88 -1.96
N GLY A 75 -3.16 -17.32 -1.12
CA GLY A 75 -2.92 -16.07 -0.42
C GLY A 75 -3.05 -14.82 -1.29
N VAL A 76 -2.44 -13.72 -0.84
CA VAL A 76 -2.49 -12.43 -1.53
C VAL A 76 -1.47 -12.42 -2.66
N THR A 77 -1.94 -12.59 -3.90
CA THR A 77 -1.09 -12.58 -5.10
C THR A 77 -0.86 -11.17 -5.63
N TYR A 78 0.23 -10.97 -6.37
CA TYR A 78 0.55 -9.68 -7.00
C TYR A 78 -0.54 -9.24 -8.00
N ALA A 79 -1.00 -10.17 -8.86
CA ALA A 79 -2.05 -9.89 -9.85
C ALA A 79 -3.39 -9.49 -9.21
N MET A 80 -3.74 -10.13 -8.09
CA MET A 80 -4.93 -9.73 -7.32
C MET A 80 -4.75 -8.32 -6.74
N ALA A 81 -3.59 -8.02 -6.17
CA ALA A 81 -3.31 -6.71 -5.58
C ALA A 81 -3.32 -5.59 -6.62
N THR A 82 -2.73 -5.78 -7.80
CA THR A 82 -2.76 -4.78 -8.88
C THR A 82 -4.18 -4.57 -9.39
N SER A 83 -4.95 -5.64 -9.60
CA SER A 83 -6.34 -5.57 -10.04
C SER A 83 -7.23 -4.83 -9.03
N LEU A 84 -7.12 -5.15 -7.74
CA LEU A 84 -8.01 -4.62 -6.71
C LEU A 84 -7.65 -3.17 -6.32
N LEU A 85 -6.37 -2.82 -6.35
CA LEU A 85 -5.89 -1.46 -6.06
C LEU A 85 -5.90 -0.54 -7.29
N GLY A 86 -6.26 -1.07 -8.47
CA GLY A 86 -6.29 -0.31 -9.71
C GLY A 86 -4.92 0.11 -10.23
N TYR A 87 -3.87 -0.65 -9.91
CA TYR A 87 -2.54 -0.45 -10.48
C TYR A 87 -2.42 -1.19 -11.81
N THR A 88 -1.84 -0.52 -12.81
CA THR A 88 -1.49 -1.14 -14.10
C THR A 88 -0.38 -2.16 -13.86
N ASP A 89 -0.51 -3.34 -14.49
CA ASP A 89 0.52 -4.36 -14.42
C ASP A 89 1.84 -3.85 -14.99
N GLY A 90 2.95 -4.08 -14.29
CA GLY A 90 4.28 -3.63 -14.73
C GLY A 90 4.68 -4.26 -16.05
N SER A 91 4.30 -5.52 -16.29
CA SER A 91 4.56 -6.21 -17.55
C SER A 91 3.80 -5.60 -18.73
N LEU A 92 2.62 -5.03 -18.48
CA LEU A 92 1.85 -4.31 -19.51
C LEU A 92 2.51 -2.97 -19.85
N LEU A 93 3.04 -2.27 -18.85
CA LEU A 93 3.82 -1.06 -19.05
C LEU A 93 5.10 -1.35 -19.84
N ASP A 94 5.84 -2.39 -19.45
CA ASP A 94 7.05 -2.82 -20.14
C ASP A 94 6.73 -3.23 -21.60
N SER A 95 5.66 -4.00 -21.84
CA SER A 95 5.27 -4.38 -23.21
C SER A 95 4.89 -3.20 -24.08
N ILE A 96 4.25 -2.16 -23.50
CA ILE A 96 3.92 -0.93 -24.22
C ILE A 96 5.22 -0.19 -24.57
N ILE A 97 6.15 -0.05 -23.62
CA ILE A 97 7.44 0.59 -23.86
C ILE A 97 8.23 -0.14 -24.96
N ASP A 98 8.25 -1.47 -24.93
CA ASP A 98 8.91 -2.30 -25.94
C ASP A 98 8.24 -2.16 -27.31
N ALA A 99 6.89 -2.15 -27.37
CA ALA A 99 6.15 -1.92 -28.61
C ALA A 99 6.44 -0.54 -29.21
N PHE A 100 6.53 0.50 -28.38
CA PHE A 100 6.96 1.84 -28.79
C PHE A 100 8.39 1.84 -29.34
N ALA A 101 9.32 1.17 -28.64
CA ALA A 101 10.71 1.07 -29.07
C ALA A 101 10.87 0.30 -30.40
N ALA A 102 10.02 -0.71 -30.63
CA ALA A 102 9.99 -1.50 -31.86
C ALA A 102 9.22 -0.81 -33.01
N GLY A 103 8.50 0.28 -32.75
CA GLY A 103 7.62 0.92 -33.72
C GLY A 103 6.39 0.07 -34.09
N ASP A 104 6.02 -0.88 -33.24
CA ASP A 104 4.89 -1.78 -33.44
C ASP A 104 3.63 -1.19 -32.82
N GLY A 105 2.91 -0.40 -33.63
CA GLY A 105 1.65 0.22 -33.20
C GLY A 105 0.53 -0.77 -32.93
N ALA A 106 0.61 -2.01 -33.43
CA ALA A 106 -0.40 -3.04 -33.16
C ALA A 106 -0.15 -3.74 -31.81
N ALA A 107 1.10 -3.91 -31.40
CA ALA A 107 1.43 -4.43 -30.07
C ALA A 107 1.20 -3.40 -28.95
N ALA A 108 1.17 -2.11 -29.29
CA ALA A 108 0.94 -1.02 -28.33
C ALA A 108 -0.56 -0.77 -27.99
N PHE A 109 -1.50 -1.37 -28.73
CA PHE A 109 -2.96 -1.13 -28.64
C PHE A 109 -3.75 -2.42 -28.48
#